data_AF-A0A7K0PKP9-F1
#
_entry.id   AF-A0A7K0PKP9-F1
#
_cell.length_a   1.000
_cell.length_b   1.000
_cell.length_c   1.000
_cell.angle_alpha   90.00
_cell.angle_beta   90.00
_cell.angle_gamma   90.00
#
_symmetry.space_group_name_H-M   'P 1'
#
loop_
_entity.id
_entity.type
_entity.pdbx_description
1 polymer ?
#
loop_
_entity_poly.entity_id
_entity_poly.type
_entity_poly.pdbx_seq_one_letter_code
_entity_poly.pdbx_strand_id
1 'polypeptide(L)'
;KVDPKAIGVGQYQHDVDQGALSRALETVVEDAVNAVGVDVNTASAALLSHVSGIGPSLAEAIVAHRDAQGPFKTRRKLLDVPRLGPKAFEQCAGFLRIRDGAEPLDASAVHPESYPVAKKIVAAAAKDVRALMGDSATLKTLDPNRFVGDGFGLPTVKDILTELEKPGRDPRPAFRTATFADGVDEIGDLKPGMMLEGTVTNVAAFGAFVDIGVHQDGLVHVSQLADRFVKDPAEVVKAGQVVRVRVLEVDPKRKRISLSMKSKTEDEGRPSQQAPRPGAAPRPERREAKPPADARGAFGAALADAMKRR
;
A
#
# COMPACT_ATOMS: atom_id res chain seq x y z
N LYS A 1 -7.34 -17.43 -5.42
CA LYS A 1 -7.52 -17.67 -6.89
C LYS A 1 -6.26 -18.24 -7.50
N VAL A 2 -5.11 -17.60 -7.29
CA VAL A 2 -3.79 -18.16 -7.62
C VAL A 2 -3.28 -18.91 -6.40
N ASP A 3 -2.47 -19.93 -6.61
CA ASP A 3 -1.70 -20.58 -5.54
C ASP A 3 -0.80 -19.52 -4.86
N PRO A 4 -0.84 -19.36 -3.52
CA PRO A 4 -0.02 -18.39 -2.83
C PRO A 4 1.47 -18.48 -3.17
N LYS A 5 2.02 -19.68 -3.44
CA LYS A 5 3.42 -19.89 -3.84
C LYS A 5 3.76 -19.37 -5.24
N ALA A 6 2.77 -19.30 -6.12
CA ALA A 6 2.95 -18.77 -7.45
C ALA A 6 2.95 -17.23 -7.45
N ILE A 7 2.58 -16.61 -6.32
CA ILE A 7 2.82 -15.18 -6.10
C ILE A 7 4.31 -15.03 -5.80
N GLY A 8 5.04 -14.38 -6.70
CA GLY A 8 6.47 -14.13 -6.53
C GLY A 8 6.75 -13.26 -5.31
N VAL A 9 6.99 -13.88 -4.16
CA VAL A 9 7.16 -13.19 -2.86
C VAL A 9 8.63 -12.92 -2.51
N GLY A 10 9.58 -13.45 -3.28
CA GLY A 10 11.01 -13.21 -3.08
C GLY A 10 11.90 -13.78 -4.18
N GLN A 11 13.15 -13.30 -4.23
CA GLN A 11 14.12 -13.62 -5.30
C GLN A 11 14.46 -15.11 -5.40
N TYR A 12 14.62 -15.80 -4.26
CA TYR A 12 15.03 -17.20 -4.16
C TYR A 12 13.93 -18.09 -3.59
N GLN A 13 12.66 -17.75 -3.83
CA GLN A 13 11.52 -18.51 -3.29
C GLN A 13 11.48 -19.99 -3.71
N HIS A 14 12.17 -20.34 -4.79
CA HIS A 14 12.25 -21.72 -5.28
C HIS A 14 13.33 -22.54 -4.55
N ASP A 15 14.26 -21.88 -3.86
CA ASP A 15 15.41 -22.51 -3.21
C ASP A 15 15.15 -22.83 -1.72
N VAL A 16 13.96 -22.49 -1.21
CA VAL A 16 13.54 -22.78 0.17
C VAL A 16 12.69 -24.05 0.25
N ASP A 17 12.47 -24.53 1.48
CA ASP A 17 11.54 -25.64 1.74
C ASP A 17 10.12 -25.28 1.29
N GLN A 18 9.66 -25.94 0.23
CA GLN A 18 8.39 -25.64 -0.40
C GLN A 18 7.19 -26.01 0.50
N GLY A 19 7.33 -26.95 1.42
CA GLY A 19 6.26 -27.31 2.35
C GLY A 19 6.03 -26.20 3.39
N ALA A 20 7.10 -25.70 4.00
CA ALA A 20 7.09 -24.61 4.96
C ALA A 20 6.65 -23.30 4.30
N LEU A 21 7.10 -23.01 3.08
CA LEU A 21 6.65 -21.85 2.32
C LEU A 21 5.13 -21.88 2.08
N SER A 22 4.56 -23.05 1.70
CA SER A 22 3.10 -23.21 1.53
C SER A 22 2.36 -22.79 2.78
N ARG A 23 2.73 -23.40 3.91
CA ARG A 23 2.00 -23.21 5.16
C ARG A 23 2.07 -21.77 5.60
N ALA A 24 3.25 -21.15 5.51
CA ALA A 24 3.42 -19.74 5.86
C ALA A 24 2.56 -18.82 4.99
N LEU A 25 2.56 -19.02 3.67
CA LEU A 25 1.76 -18.20 2.75
C LEU A 25 0.25 -18.45 2.91
N GLU A 26 -0.16 -19.70 3.12
CA GLU A 26 -1.54 -20.07 3.41
C GLU A 26 -2.05 -19.39 4.69
N THR A 27 -1.27 -19.38 5.76
CA THR A 27 -1.60 -18.66 7.00
C THR A 27 -1.76 -17.16 6.76
N VAL A 28 -0.84 -16.53 6.02
CA VAL A 28 -0.94 -15.10 5.69
C VAL A 28 -2.20 -14.80 4.87
N VAL A 29 -2.55 -15.67 3.93
CA VAL A 29 -3.77 -15.52 3.12
C VAL A 29 -5.02 -15.69 3.99
N GLU A 30 -5.05 -16.68 4.88
CA GLU A 30 -6.14 -16.88 5.83
C GLU A 30 -6.30 -15.66 6.73
N ASP A 31 -5.22 -15.18 7.36
CA ASP A 31 -5.25 -14.00 8.23
C ASP A 31 -5.78 -12.77 7.48
N ALA A 32 -5.30 -12.52 6.26
CA ALA A 32 -5.74 -11.38 5.45
C ALA A 32 -7.21 -11.48 5.05
N VAL A 33 -7.68 -12.66 4.63
CA VAL A 33 -9.08 -12.88 4.23
C VAL A 33 -10.03 -12.71 5.42
N ASN A 34 -9.69 -13.29 6.57
CA ASN A 34 -10.53 -13.23 7.77
C ASN A 34 -10.50 -11.83 8.40
N ALA A 35 -9.37 -11.12 8.38
CA ALA A 35 -9.30 -9.73 8.83
C ALA A 35 -10.16 -8.79 7.98
N VAL A 36 -10.15 -8.97 6.64
CA VAL A 36 -10.99 -8.18 5.74
C VAL A 36 -12.45 -8.60 5.84
N GLY A 37 -12.74 -9.88 6.02
CA GLY A 37 -14.07 -10.49 5.99
C GLY A 37 -14.67 -10.57 4.58
N VAL A 38 -15.60 -11.49 4.37
CA VAL A 38 -16.06 -11.91 3.04
C VAL A 38 -17.57 -11.78 2.91
N ASP A 39 -18.06 -11.12 1.85
CA ASP A 39 -19.49 -11.12 1.53
C ASP A 39 -19.88 -12.46 0.90
N VAL A 40 -20.70 -13.25 1.61
CA VAL A 40 -21.05 -14.63 1.21
C VAL A 40 -21.87 -14.68 -0.08
N ASN A 41 -22.62 -13.62 -0.39
CA ASN A 41 -23.49 -13.59 -1.56
C ASN A 41 -22.75 -13.21 -2.85
N THR A 42 -21.56 -12.62 -2.75
CA THR A 42 -20.79 -12.17 -3.92
C THR A 42 -19.43 -12.87 -4.06
N ALA A 43 -18.92 -13.49 -2.99
CA ALA A 43 -17.63 -14.14 -3.02
C ALA A 43 -17.58 -15.36 -3.95
N SER A 44 -16.41 -15.57 -4.55
CA SER A 44 -16.09 -16.80 -5.27
C SER A 44 -15.73 -17.93 -4.31
N ALA A 45 -15.91 -19.19 -4.74
CA ALA A 45 -15.49 -20.37 -3.96
C ALA A 45 -14.01 -20.29 -3.53
N ALA A 46 -13.13 -19.83 -4.41
CA ALA A 46 -11.70 -19.67 -4.11
C ALA A 46 -11.37 -18.59 -3.06
N LEU A 47 -12.31 -17.67 -2.76
CA LEU A 47 -12.15 -16.71 -1.65
C LEU A 47 -12.73 -17.30 -0.36
N LEU A 48 -13.90 -17.93 -0.46
CA LEU A 48 -14.56 -18.60 0.65
C LEU A 48 -13.71 -19.73 1.25
N SER A 49 -12.92 -20.43 0.43
CA SER A 49 -12.03 -21.51 0.90
C SER A 49 -10.89 -21.06 1.81
N HIS A 50 -10.69 -19.75 1.98
CA HIS A 50 -9.71 -19.17 2.90
C HIS A 50 -10.37 -18.56 4.14
N VAL A 51 -11.69 -18.67 4.29
CA VAL A 51 -12.41 -18.26 5.49
C VAL A 51 -12.25 -19.34 6.56
N SER A 52 -12.04 -18.93 7.80
CA SER A 52 -11.85 -19.86 8.93
C SER A 52 -13.01 -20.86 9.00
N GLY A 53 -12.69 -22.15 9.11
CA GLY A 53 -13.67 -23.23 9.13
C GLY A 53 -14.29 -23.61 7.77
N ILE A 54 -13.90 -22.97 6.66
CA ILE A 54 -14.39 -23.27 5.31
C ILE A 54 -13.27 -23.81 4.43
N GLY A 55 -13.30 -25.12 4.17
CA GLY A 55 -12.44 -25.75 3.16
C GLY A 55 -12.99 -25.64 1.73
N PRO A 56 -12.22 -26.06 0.70
CA PRO A 56 -12.62 -25.98 -0.71
C PRO A 56 -13.99 -26.62 -1.00
N SER A 57 -14.24 -27.83 -0.49
CA SER A 57 -15.50 -28.54 -0.71
C SER A 57 -16.72 -27.87 -0.07
N LEU A 58 -16.52 -27.13 1.03
CA LEU A 58 -17.60 -26.39 1.67
C LEU A 58 -17.84 -25.06 0.96
N ALA A 59 -16.79 -24.40 0.49
CA ALA A 59 -16.89 -23.20 -0.32
C ALA A 59 -17.71 -23.43 -1.60
N GLU A 60 -17.47 -24.54 -2.30
CA GLU A 60 -18.26 -24.96 -3.46
C GLU A 60 -19.72 -25.23 -3.08
N ALA A 61 -19.97 -25.89 -1.94
CA ALA A 61 -21.33 -26.16 -1.48
C ALA A 61 -22.11 -24.88 -1.14
N ILE A 62 -21.45 -23.87 -0.55
CA ILE A 62 -22.06 -22.56 -0.26
C ILE A 62 -22.45 -21.86 -1.57
N VAL A 63 -21.55 -21.83 -2.55
CA VAL A 63 -21.82 -21.22 -3.87
C VAL A 63 -22.96 -21.96 -4.57
N ALA A 64 -22.93 -23.29 -4.62
CA ALA A 64 -23.99 -24.09 -5.23
C ALA A 64 -25.35 -23.87 -4.55
N HIS A 65 -25.37 -23.76 -3.22
CA HIS A 65 -26.59 -23.47 -2.48
C HIS A 65 -27.14 -22.08 -2.81
N ARG A 66 -26.27 -21.05 -2.84
CA ARG A 66 -26.65 -19.69 -3.22
C ARG A 66 -27.20 -19.63 -4.64
N ASP A 67 -26.56 -20.33 -5.57
CA ASP A 67 -26.96 -20.29 -6.98
C ASP A 67 -28.30 -21.04 -7.19
N ALA A 68 -28.61 -22.05 -6.37
CA ALA A 68 -29.86 -22.80 -6.44
C ALA A 68 -31.03 -22.15 -5.65
N GLN A 69 -30.78 -21.59 -4.47
CA GLN A 69 -31.83 -21.06 -3.58
C GLN A 69 -31.88 -19.53 -3.54
N GLY A 70 -30.96 -18.85 -4.23
CA GLY A 70 -30.80 -17.41 -4.19
C GLY A 70 -29.91 -16.93 -3.03
N PRO A 71 -29.75 -15.60 -2.88
CA PRO A 71 -28.84 -15.02 -1.89
C PRO A 71 -29.30 -15.29 -0.46
N PHE A 72 -28.34 -15.56 0.43
CA PHE A 72 -28.57 -15.69 1.85
C PHE A 72 -29.10 -14.38 2.43
N LYS A 73 -30.19 -14.44 3.19
CA LYS A 73 -30.80 -13.29 3.87
C LYS A 73 -30.34 -13.11 5.31
N THR A 74 -29.87 -14.17 5.95
CA THR A 74 -29.28 -14.15 7.29
C THR A 74 -28.16 -15.17 7.43
N ARG A 75 -27.22 -14.97 8.36
CA ARG A 75 -26.13 -15.94 8.59
C ARG A 75 -26.66 -17.30 8.99
N ARG A 76 -27.74 -17.35 9.78
CA ARG A 76 -28.36 -18.61 10.22
C ARG A 76 -28.77 -19.51 9.04
N LYS A 77 -29.07 -18.94 7.87
CA LYS A 77 -29.38 -19.71 6.65
C LYS A 77 -28.19 -20.48 6.08
N LEU A 78 -26.97 -20.20 6.52
CA LEU A 78 -25.79 -21.01 6.17
C LEU A 78 -25.88 -22.44 6.73
N LEU A 79 -26.63 -22.65 7.81
CA LEU A 79 -26.87 -24.00 8.35
C LEU A 79 -27.73 -24.88 7.41
N ASP A 80 -28.41 -24.28 6.42
CA ASP A 80 -29.15 -25.02 5.40
C ASP A 80 -28.20 -25.54 4.29
N VAL A 81 -26.91 -25.16 4.30
CA VAL A 81 -25.91 -25.62 3.33
C VAL A 81 -25.45 -27.05 3.66
N PRO A 82 -25.47 -27.98 2.69
CA PRO A 82 -25.01 -29.35 2.92
C PRO A 82 -23.57 -29.40 3.47
N ARG A 83 -23.38 -30.18 4.53
CA ARG A 83 -22.11 -30.38 5.25
C ARG A 83 -21.62 -29.19 6.08
N LEU A 84 -22.37 -28.08 6.13
CA LEU A 84 -22.09 -26.97 7.05
C LEU A 84 -22.72 -27.26 8.41
N GLY A 85 -21.94 -27.91 9.28
CA GLY A 85 -22.38 -28.23 10.64
C GLY A 85 -22.25 -27.07 11.63
N PRO A 86 -22.81 -27.19 12.85
CA PRO A 86 -22.79 -26.14 13.86
C PRO A 86 -21.38 -25.64 14.23
N LYS A 87 -20.39 -26.54 14.31
CA LYS A 87 -18.99 -26.15 14.58
C LYS A 87 -18.37 -25.35 13.45
N ALA A 88 -18.61 -25.77 12.20
CA ALA A 88 -18.11 -25.03 11.04
C ALA A 88 -18.76 -23.64 10.96
N PHE A 89 -20.07 -23.56 11.28
CA PHE A 89 -20.79 -22.30 11.38
C PHE A 89 -20.20 -21.37 12.45
N GLU A 90 -19.93 -21.90 13.65
CA GLU A 90 -19.29 -21.14 14.73
C GLU A 90 -17.91 -20.60 14.35
N GLN A 91 -17.11 -21.36 13.61
CA GLN A 91 -15.79 -20.89 13.16
C GLN A 91 -15.89 -19.83 12.06
N CYS A 92 -16.87 -19.92 11.16
CA CYS A 92 -16.89 -19.07 9.96
C CYS A 92 -17.83 -17.85 10.07
N ALA A 93 -18.85 -17.89 10.92
CA ALA A 93 -19.95 -16.93 10.87
C ALA A 93 -19.52 -15.49 11.13
N GLY A 94 -18.48 -15.26 11.94
CA GLY A 94 -17.96 -13.91 12.23
C GLY A 94 -17.27 -13.25 11.05
N PHE A 95 -16.73 -14.06 10.14
CA PHE A 95 -15.96 -13.60 8.97
C PHE A 95 -16.82 -13.47 7.71
N LEU A 96 -17.98 -14.14 7.67
CA LEU A 96 -18.94 -14.03 6.58
C LEU A 96 -19.90 -12.88 6.80
N ARG A 97 -20.11 -12.02 5.80
CA ARG A 97 -21.02 -10.89 5.86
C ARG A 97 -22.18 -11.05 4.89
N ILE A 98 -23.34 -10.54 5.28
CA ILE A 98 -24.51 -10.42 4.41
C ILE A 98 -24.93 -8.95 4.41
N ARG A 99 -24.64 -8.27 3.30
CA ARG A 99 -25.10 -6.90 3.08
C ARG A 99 -26.59 -6.91 2.76
N ASP A 100 -27.30 -5.91 3.29
CA ASP A 100 -28.75 -5.73 3.07
C ASP A 100 -29.60 -6.96 3.45
N GLY A 101 -29.13 -7.72 4.43
CA GLY A 101 -29.83 -8.86 5.01
C GLY A 101 -31.01 -8.45 5.89
N ALA A 102 -31.76 -9.47 6.34
CA ALA A 102 -32.88 -9.28 7.26
C ALA A 102 -32.42 -8.92 8.68
N GLU A 103 -31.29 -9.47 9.13
CA GLU A 103 -30.65 -9.14 10.42
C GLU A 103 -29.49 -8.15 10.18
N PRO A 104 -29.60 -6.88 10.63
CA PRO A 104 -28.58 -5.86 10.37
C PRO A 104 -27.19 -6.20 10.89
N LEU A 105 -27.10 -6.97 11.99
CA LEU A 105 -25.82 -7.38 12.57
C LEU A 105 -25.01 -8.31 11.66
N ASP A 106 -25.65 -8.98 10.69
CA ASP A 106 -24.96 -9.85 9.72
C ASP A 106 -24.03 -9.07 8.76
N ALA A 107 -24.17 -7.75 8.69
CA ALA A 107 -23.25 -6.88 7.93
C ALA A 107 -21.99 -6.47 8.73
N SER A 108 -21.92 -6.77 10.02
CA SER A 108 -20.80 -6.44 10.91
C SER A 108 -19.90 -7.64 11.19
N ALA A 109 -18.76 -7.48 11.87
CA ALA A 109 -17.96 -8.60 12.38
C ALA A 109 -18.49 -9.17 13.71
N VAL A 110 -19.62 -8.67 14.25
CA VAL A 110 -20.22 -9.21 15.47
C VAL A 110 -20.63 -10.66 15.24
N HIS A 111 -20.08 -11.58 16.03
CA HIS A 111 -20.39 -13.00 15.92
C HIS A 111 -21.83 -13.30 16.38
N PRO A 112 -22.57 -14.25 15.76
CA PRO A 112 -23.93 -14.60 16.15
C PRO A 112 -24.10 -15.01 17.62
N GLU A 113 -23.06 -15.58 18.25
CA GLU A 113 -23.09 -15.92 19.68
C GLU A 113 -23.27 -14.68 20.55
N SER A 114 -22.78 -13.52 20.10
CA SER A 114 -22.81 -12.25 20.82
C SER A 114 -24.03 -11.38 20.48
N TYR A 115 -24.95 -11.87 19.63
CA TYR A 115 -26.19 -11.15 19.31
C TYR A 115 -27.05 -10.80 20.51
N PRO A 116 -27.17 -11.65 21.56
CA PRO A 116 -27.88 -11.26 22.77
C PRO A 116 -27.28 -10.00 23.42
N VAL A 117 -25.95 -9.87 23.48
CA VAL A 117 -25.26 -8.70 24.05
C VAL A 117 -25.45 -7.48 23.16
N ALA A 118 -25.27 -7.62 21.84
CA ALA A 118 -25.50 -6.53 20.90
C ALA A 118 -26.95 -5.99 20.98
N LYS A 119 -27.95 -6.88 21.13
CA LYS A 119 -29.35 -6.49 21.30
C LYS A 119 -29.60 -5.78 22.64
N LYS A 120 -28.93 -6.16 23.73
CA LYS A 120 -28.97 -5.43 25.02
C LYS A 120 -28.39 -4.01 24.87
N ILE A 121 -27.28 -3.85 24.16
CA ILE A 121 -26.68 -2.53 23.87
C ILE A 121 -27.64 -1.65 23.08
N VAL A 122 -28.25 -2.20 22.02
CA VAL A 122 -29.22 -1.49 21.18
C VAL A 122 -30.44 -1.06 22.01
N ALA A 123 -30.97 -1.95 22.85
CA ALA A 123 -32.09 -1.66 23.74
C ALA A 123 -31.76 -0.53 24.74
N ALA A 124 -30.54 -0.53 25.30
CA ALA A 124 -30.09 0.52 26.22
C ALA A 124 -29.93 1.89 25.53
N ALA A 125 -29.65 1.91 24.23
CA ALA A 125 -29.62 3.13 23.43
C ALA A 125 -31.01 3.64 23.02
N ALA A 126 -32.08 2.87 23.29
CA ALA A 126 -33.46 3.16 22.91
C ALA A 126 -33.64 3.50 21.41
N LYS A 127 -32.86 2.83 20.55
CA LYS A 127 -32.85 3.01 19.09
C LYS A 127 -33.05 1.68 18.38
N ASP A 128 -33.48 1.73 17.13
CA ASP A 128 -33.43 0.58 16.24
C ASP A 128 -31.97 0.23 15.88
N VAL A 129 -31.68 -1.05 15.61
CA VAL A 129 -30.32 -1.51 15.27
C VAL A 129 -29.78 -0.74 14.07
N ARG A 130 -30.58 -0.54 13.01
CA ARG A 130 -30.14 0.17 11.79
C ARG A 130 -29.90 1.65 12.05
N ALA A 131 -30.64 2.25 12.99
CA ALA A 131 -30.47 3.65 13.37
C ALA A 131 -29.25 3.87 14.29
N LEU A 132 -28.87 2.86 15.08
CA LEU A 132 -27.71 2.92 15.96
C LEU A 132 -26.41 2.63 15.21
N MET A 133 -26.44 1.77 14.19
CA MET A 133 -25.26 1.47 13.37
C MET A 133 -24.74 2.73 12.68
N GLY A 134 -23.49 3.10 12.94
CA GLY A 134 -22.89 4.35 12.45
C GLY A 134 -23.08 5.57 13.36
N ASP A 135 -23.92 5.49 14.40
CA ASP A 135 -24.14 6.59 15.35
C ASP A 135 -23.07 6.61 16.45
N SER A 136 -21.90 7.11 16.05
CA SER A 136 -20.74 7.29 16.93
C SER A 136 -21.06 8.11 18.18
N ALA A 137 -21.94 9.11 18.08
CA ALA A 137 -22.27 9.99 19.20
C ALA A 137 -22.98 9.22 20.31
N THR A 138 -24.03 8.46 19.96
CA THR A 138 -24.77 7.68 20.95
C THR A 138 -23.93 6.54 21.51
N LEU A 139 -23.21 5.79 20.65
CA LEU A 139 -22.42 4.64 21.08
C LEU A 139 -21.31 5.01 22.08
N LYS A 140 -20.70 6.20 21.94
CA LYS A 140 -19.66 6.70 22.86
C LYS A 140 -20.19 7.08 24.24
N THR A 141 -21.49 7.32 24.39
CA THR A 141 -22.10 7.62 25.69
C THR A 141 -22.37 6.38 26.53
N LEU A 142 -22.37 5.19 25.92
CA LEU A 142 -22.65 3.93 26.59
C LEU A 142 -21.41 3.46 27.36
N ASP A 143 -21.60 3.07 28.62
CA ASP A 143 -20.55 2.46 29.43
C ASP A 143 -20.44 0.95 29.11
N PRO A 144 -19.32 0.47 28.54
CA PRO A 144 -19.15 -0.94 28.18
C PRO A 144 -19.27 -1.88 29.39
N ASN A 145 -18.91 -1.43 30.59
CA ASN A 145 -18.93 -2.29 31.79
C ASN A 145 -20.35 -2.76 32.15
N ARG A 146 -21.39 -2.03 31.72
CA ARG A 146 -22.79 -2.38 31.97
C ARG A 146 -23.27 -3.59 31.18
N PHE A 147 -22.55 -3.99 30.14
CA PHE A 147 -22.92 -5.09 29.25
C PHE A 147 -22.02 -6.32 29.41
N VAL A 148 -21.08 -6.28 30.34
CA VAL A 148 -20.24 -7.44 30.71
C VAL A 148 -21.10 -8.43 31.50
N GLY A 149 -21.05 -9.71 31.13
CA GLY A 149 -21.85 -10.76 31.74
C GLY A 149 -22.10 -11.94 30.80
N ASP A 150 -22.71 -13.00 31.31
CA ASP A 150 -23.15 -14.17 30.53
C ASP A 150 -22.04 -14.81 29.66
N GLY A 151 -20.79 -14.81 30.12
CA GLY A 151 -19.64 -15.37 29.39
C GLY A 151 -18.92 -14.39 28.45
N PHE A 152 -19.39 -13.14 28.32
CA PHE A 152 -18.76 -12.11 27.50
C PHE A 152 -18.00 -11.11 28.36
N GLY A 153 -16.70 -10.99 28.10
CA GLY A 153 -15.81 -10.05 28.78
C GLY A 153 -15.86 -8.63 28.20
N LEU A 154 -15.20 -7.71 28.89
CA LEU A 154 -15.05 -6.31 28.46
C LEU A 154 -14.45 -6.16 27.05
N PRO A 155 -13.44 -6.95 26.61
CA PRO A 155 -12.91 -6.86 25.25
C PRO A 155 -14.01 -7.08 24.20
N THR A 156 -14.79 -8.15 24.34
CA THR A 156 -15.87 -8.49 23.42
C THR A 156 -16.93 -7.38 23.34
N VAL A 157 -17.32 -6.80 24.48
CA VAL A 157 -18.28 -5.70 24.49
C VAL A 157 -17.73 -4.47 23.77
N LYS A 158 -16.44 -4.13 23.98
CA LYS A 158 -15.80 -3.01 23.28
C LYS A 158 -15.70 -3.25 21.77
N ASP A 159 -15.42 -4.48 21.37
CA ASP A 159 -15.37 -4.86 19.96
C ASP A 159 -16.76 -4.74 19.33
N ILE A 160 -17.83 -5.19 20.01
CA ILE A 160 -19.21 -5.01 19.55
C ILE A 160 -19.56 -3.53 19.39
N LEU A 161 -19.20 -2.67 20.35
CA LEU A 161 -19.45 -1.23 20.24
C LEU A 161 -18.70 -0.60 19.06
N THR A 162 -17.45 -1.03 18.83
CA THR A 162 -16.63 -0.57 17.69
C THR A 162 -17.23 -1.03 16.37
N GLU A 163 -17.72 -2.26 16.29
CA GLU A 163 -18.41 -2.80 15.12
C GLU A 163 -19.76 -2.13 14.88
N LEU A 164 -20.52 -1.78 15.93
CA LEU A 164 -21.74 -0.98 15.77
C LEU A 164 -21.42 0.44 15.29
N GLU A 165 -20.29 1.02 15.71
CA GLU A 165 -19.87 2.35 15.26
C GLU A 165 -19.46 2.33 13.78
N LYS A 166 -18.75 1.28 13.33
CA LYS A 166 -18.31 1.12 11.94
C LYS A 166 -18.47 -0.34 11.47
N PRO A 167 -19.68 -0.74 11.07
CA PRO A 167 -19.99 -2.12 10.72
C PRO A 167 -19.14 -2.64 9.56
N GLY A 168 -18.42 -3.73 9.79
CA GLY A 168 -17.64 -4.38 8.73
C GLY A 168 -16.56 -3.47 8.15
N ARG A 169 -15.95 -2.64 9.01
CA ARG A 169 -14.87 -1.73 8.64
C ARG A 169 -13.78 -2.48 7.88
N ASP A 170 -13.51 -2.03 6.66
CA ASP A 170 -12.40 -2.55 5.87
C ASP A 170 -11.07 -2.14 6.52
N PRO A 171 -10.20 -3.09 6.91
CA PRO A 171 -8.91 -2.78 7.52
C PRO A 171 -7.89 -2.27 6.49
N ARG A 172 -8.17 -2.39 5.19
CA ARG A 172 -7.26 -1.97 4.14
C ARG A 172 -7.13 -0.43 4.13
N PRO A 173 -5.93 0.10 3.83
CA PRO A 173 -5.77 1.53 3.64
C PRO A 173 -6.70 2.00 2.51
N ALA A 174 -7.28 3.18 2.68
CA ALA A 174 -8.11 3.78 1.63
C ALA A 174 -7.28 3.87 0.34
N PHE A 175 -7.84 3.36 -0.75
CA PHE A 175 -7.20 3.45 -2.06
C PHE A 175 -7.12 4.93 -2.44
N ARG A 176 -5.90 5.42 -2.64
CA ARG A 176 -5.64 6.76 -3.15
C ARG A 176 -5.14 6.59 -4.59
N THR A 177 -5.96 6.94 -5.55
CA THR A 177 -5.49 7.20 -6.90
C THR A 177 -4.64 8.46 -6.87
N ALA A 178 -3.49 8.45 -7.53
CA ALA A 178 -2.85 9.70 -7.91
C ALA A 178 -3.89 10.46 -8.75
N THR A 179 -4.31 11.62 -8.28
CA THR A 179 -5.16 12.50 -9.10
C THR A 179 -4.21 13.12 -10.13
N PHE A 180 -4.08 12.49 -11.29
CA PHE A 180 -3.41 13.12 -12.42
C PHE A 180 -4.16 14.42 -12.71
N ALA A 181 -3.43 15.51 -12.93
CA ALA A 181 -4.08 16.78 -13.22
C ALA A 181 -4.92 16.63 -14.50
N ASP A 182 -6.20 17.00 -14.44
CA ASP A 182 -7.12 16.90 -15.57
C ASP A 182 -6.51 17.59 -16.81
N GLY A 183 -6.31 16.83 -17.89
CA GLY A 183 -5.81 17.34 -19.19
C GLY A 183 -4.30 17.34 -19.39
N VAL A 184 -3.54 16.53 -18.65
CA VAL A 184 -2.10 16.31 -18.87
C VAL A 184 -1.85 14.86 -19.26
N ASP A 185 -2.07 14.53 -20.53
CA ASP A 185 -1.90 13.17 -21.08
C ASP A 185 -0.61 13.01 -21.88
N GLU A 186 -0.04 14.12 -22.38
CA GLU A 186 1.18 14.10 -23.18
C GLU A 186 2.32 14.91 -22.55
N ILE A 187 3.57 14.55 -22.89
CA ILE A 187 4.78 15.29 -22.47
C ILE A 187 4.71 16.77 -22.90
N GLY A 188 4.00 17.07 -23.99
CA GLY A 188 3.84 18.43 -24.50
C GLY A 188 3.01 19.36 -23.60
N ASP A 189 2.17 18.79 -22.73
CA ASP A 189 1.31 19.56 -21.83
C ASP A 189 2.03 19.96 -20.53
N LEU A 190 3.18 19.33 -20.27
CA LEU A 190 3.98 19.59 -19.09
C LEU A 190 4.73 20.91 -19.20
N LYS A 191 4.54 21.76 -18.18
CA LYS A 191 5.31 22.99 -18.00
C LYS A 191 6.20 22.88 -16.76
N PRO A 192 7.47 23.33 -16.82
CA PRO A 192 8.29 23.52 -15.63
C PRO A 192 7.55 24.31 -14.56
N GLY A 193 7.61 23.84 -13.31
CA GLY A 193 6.93 24.42 -12.16
C GLY A 193 5.59 23.76 -11.80
N MET A 194 4.98 22.95 -12.68
CA MET A 194 3.73 22.24 -12.38
C MET A 194 3.91 21.24 -11.23
N MET A 195 2.92 21.19 -10.34
CA MET A 195 2.82 20.21 -9.27
C MET A 195 1.82 19.13 -9.69
N LEU A 196 2.27 17.88 -9.72
CA LEU A 196 1.47 16.74 -10.13
C LEU A 196 1.55 15.64 -9.07
N GLU A 197 0.49 14.82 -8.96
CA GLU A 197 0.55 13.57 -8.23
C GLU A 197 0.96 12.46 -9.20
N GLY A 198 1.88 11.61 -8.77
CA GLY A 198 2.38 10.49 -9.57
C GLY A 198 2.66 9.28 -8.70
N THR A 199 2.78 8.12 -9.34
CA THR A 199 3.06 6.85 -8.67
C THR A 199 4.49 6.41 -8.94
N VAL A 200 5.24 6.06 -7.89
CA VAL A 200 6.61 5.56 -8.04
C VAL A 200 6.57 4.21 -8.77
N THR A 201 7.14 4.13 -9.97
CA THR A 201 7.20 2.89 -10.76
C THR A 201 8.38 2.04 -10.31
N ASN A 202 9.54 2.66 -10.11
CA ASN A 202 10.78 1.98 -9.75
C ASN A 202 11.70 2.88 -8.93
N VAL A 203 12.51 2.27 -8.07
CA VAL A 203 13.51 2.95 -7.24
C VAL A 203 14.89 2.41 -7.59
N ALA A 204 15.80 3.30 -7.96
CA ALA A 204 17.19 3.00 -8.32
C ALA A 204 18.15 3.68 -7.33
N ALA A 205 19.44 3.28 -7.33
CA ALA A 205 20.44 3.86 -6.43
C ALA A 205 20.64 5.38 -6.60
N PHE A 206 20.35 5.92 -7.78
CA PHE A 206 20.53 7.35 -8.09
C PHE A 206 19.24 8.17 -8.02
N GLY A 207 18.08 7.56 -7.74
CA GLY A 207 16.80 8.26 -7.74
C GLY A 207 15.58 7.34 -7.83
N ALA A 208 14.42 7.93 -8.09
CA ALA A 208 13.17 7.21 -8.27
C ALA A 208 12.48 7.62 -9.57
N PHE A 209 11.87 6.66 -10.24
CA PHE A 209 11.04 6.86 -11.41
C PHE A 209 9.59 7.00 -10.96
N VAL A 210 8.93 8.05 -11.43
CA VAL A 210 7.56 8.40 -11.06
C VAL A 210 6.74 8.56 -12.33
N ASP A 211 5.67 7.78 -12.43
CA ASP A 211 4.66 7.93 -13.47
C ASP A 211 3.68 9.03 -13.06
N ILE A 212 3.62 10.07 -13.88
CA ILE A 212 2.74 11.23 -13.73
C ILE A 212 1.60 11.24 -14.77
N GLY A 213 1.38 10.13 -15.48
CA GLY A 213 0.24 9.95 -16.39
C GLY A 213 0.53 10.28 -17.86
N VAL A 214 1.76 10.69 -18.22
CA VAL A 214 2.12 11.11 -19.59
C VAL A 214 2.78 10.02 -20.45
N HIS A 215 2.54 8.75 -20.12
CA HIS A 215 3.16 7.56 -20.74
C HIS A 215 4.70 7.51 -20.68
N GLN A 216 5.33 8.41 -19.93
CA GLN A 216 6.77 8.51 -19.78
C GLN A 216 7.12 8.82 -18.32
N ASP A 217 7.91 7.95 -17.72
CA ASP A 217 8.36 8.12 -16.33
C ASP A 217 9.27 9.35 -16.20
N GLY A 218 8.99 10.17 -15.19
CA GLY A 218 9.88 11.23 -14.76
C GLY A 218 10.87 10.73 -13.72
N LEU A 219 12.10 11.26 -13.78
CA LEU A 219 13.17 10.90 -12.86
C LEU A 219 13.25 11.93 -11.74
N VAL A 220 13.09 11.49 -10.49
CA VAL A 220 13.46 12.24 -9.29
C VAL A 220 14.87 11.82 -8.89
N HIS A 221 15.84 12.71 -9.04
CA HIS A 221 17.21 12.43 -8.60
C HIS A 221 17.28 12.30 -7.07
N VAL A 222 18.25 11.56 -6.53
CA VAL A 222 18.41 11.34 -5.08
C VAL A 222 18.47 12.64 -4.27
N SER A 223 19.08 13.69 -4.83
CA SER A 223 19.15 15.02 -4.21
C SER A 223 17.85 15.81 -4.24
N GLN A 224 16.83 15.32 -4.96
CA GLN A 224 15.51 15.93 -5.14
C GLN A 224 14.40 15.10 -4.47
N LEU A 225 14.72 13.98 -3.81
CA LEU A 225 13.74 13.13 -3.12
C LEU A 225 13.22 13.73 -1.81
N ALA A 226 14.04 14.51 -1.10
CA ALA A 226 13.67 15.09 0.19
C ALA A 226 14.44 16.39 0.47
N ASP A 227 13.96 17.18 1.44
CA ASP A 227 14.63 18.39 1.92
C ASP A 227 15.85 18.11 2.82
N ARG A 228 16.19 16.82 3.02
CA ARG A 228 17.34 16.33 3.79
C ARG A 228 18.25 15.46 2.91
N PHE A 229 19.49 15.26 3.33
CA PHE A 229 20.40 14.34 2.64
C PHE A 229 19.88 12.90 2.70
N VAL A 230 19.72 12.27 1.55
CA VAL A 230 19.25 10.88 1.40
C VAL A 230 20.42 10.04 0.93
N LYS A 231 20.78 9.02 1.72
CA LYS A 231 21.86 8.08 1.36
C LYS A 231 21.33 6.94 0.48
N ASP A 232 20.12 6.46 0.77
CA ASP A 232 19.44 5.43 0.00
C ASP A 232 18.00 5.87 -0.34
N PRO A 233 17.67 6.02 -1.65
CA PRO A 233 16.32 6.31 -2.11
C PRO A 233 15.23 5.38 -1.56
N ALA A 234 15.55 4.10 -1.31
CA ALA A 234 14.59 3.10 -0.84
C ALA A 234 14.08 3.36 0.60
N GLU A 235 14.78 4.19 1.38
CA GLU A 235 14.32 4.62 2.71
C GLU A 235 13.20 5.67 2.62
N VAL A 236 13.12 6.41 1.51
CA VAL A 236 12.21 7.55 1.35
C VAL A 236 10.99 7.18 0.52
N VAL A 237 11.18 6.37 -0.53
CA VAL A 237 10.12 6.00 -1.46
C VAL A 237 10.11 4.50 -1.75
N LYS A 238 8.91 3.96 -1.96
CA LYS A 238 8.70 2.56 -2.37
C LYS A 238 7.97 2.52 -3.72
N ALA A 239 8.26 1.50 -4.52
CA ALA A 239 7.47 1.23 -5.73
C ALA A 239 5.98 1.07 -5.38
N GLY A 240 5.10 1.70 -6.16
CA GLY A 240 3.66 1.80 -5.92
C GLY A 240 3.21 2.93 -5.00
N GLN A 241 4.13 3.73 -4.44
CA GLN A 241 3.77 4.85 -3.58
C GLN A 241 3.30 6.06 -4.41
N VAL A 242 2.16 6.66 -4.02
CA VAL A 242 1.70 7.93 -4.59
C VAL A 242 2.46 9.08 -3.92
N VAL A 243 3.08 9.92 -4.73
CA VAL A 243 3.92 11.06 -4.32
C VAL A 243 3.50 12.33 -5.06
N ARG A 244 3.71 13.48 -4.41
CA ARG A 244 3.59 14.79 -5.07
C ARG A 244 4.96 15.20 -5.60
N VAL A 245 5.00 15.54 -6.88
CA VAL A 245 6.21 15.90 -7.60
C VAL A 245 6.02 17.23 -8.32
N ARG A 246 7.10 18.00 -8.41
CA ARG A 246 7.20 19.21 -9.22
C ARG A 246 7.99 18.91 -10.49
N VAL A 247 7.51 19.39 -11.62
CA VAL A 247 8.26 19.37 -12.88
C VAL A 247 9.39 20.42 -12.82
N LEU A 248 10.65 19.99 -12.89
CA LEU A 248 11.79 20.91 -12.98
C LEU A 248 12.10 21.25 -14.44
N GLU A 249 12.19 20.22 -15.28
CA GLU A 249 12.61 20.35 -16.67
C GLU A 249 11.91 19.29 -17.52
N VAL A 250 11.51 19.67 -18.72
CA VAL A 250 10.90 18.79 -19.71
C VAL A 250 11.69 18.90 -21.00
N ASP A 251 12.20 17.77 -21.49
CA ASP A 251 12.83 17.66 -22.80
C ASP A 251 11.98 16.74 -23.69
N PRO A 252 11.08 17.31 -24.52
CA PRO A 252 10.23 16.53 -25.41
C PRO A 252 11.02 15.77 -26.48
N LYS A 253 12.18 16.30 -26.90
CA LYS A 253 13.00 15.67 -27.96
C LYS A 253 13.63 14.37 -27.46
N ARG A 254 14.06 14.36 -26.20
CA ARG A 254 14.70 13.19 -25.57
C ARG A 254 13.73 12.36 -24.73
N LYS A 255 12.46 12.76 -24.64
CA LYS A 255 11.43 12.14 -23.80
C LYS A 255 11.86 12.03 -22.33
N ARG A 256 12.50 13.08 -21.80
CA ARG A 256 12.99 13.11 -20.42
C ARG A 256 12.25 14.16 -19.61
N ILE A 257 11.82 13.77 -18.42
CA ILE A 257 11.14 14.65 -17.47
C ILE A 257 11.93 14.58 -16.16
N SER A 258 12.43 15.73 -15.71
CA SER A 258 13.12 15.86 -14.42
C SER A 258 12.12 16.32 -13.38
N LEU A 259 11.97 15.55 -12.31
CA LEU A 259 11.01 15.79 -11.24
C LEU A 259 11.71 16.08 -9.90
N SER A 260 11.03 16.79 -9.01
CA SER A 260 11.47 17.03 -7.63
C SER A 260 10.35 16.78 -6.64
N MET A 261 10.69 16.20 -5.49
CA MET A 261 9.80 16.01 -4.35
C MET A 261 10.09 17.01 -3.22
N LYS A 262 11.03 17.94 -3.41
CA LYS A 262 11.37 18.97 -2.43
C LYS A 262 10.24 19.99 -2.25
N SER A 263 10.08 20.48 -1.03
CA SER A 263 9.04 21.44 -0.68
C SER A 263 9.42 22.90 -0.98
N LYS A 264 10.73 23.21 -1.10
CA LYS A 264 11.26 24.56 -1.35
C LYS A 264 11.95 24.70 -2.70
N THR A 265 11.68 25.80 -3.39
CA THR A 265 12.46 26.28 -4.54
C THR A 265 13.85 26.70 -4.06
N GLU A 266 14.91 26.01 -4.49
CA GLU A 266 16.29 26.51 -4.35
C GLU A 266 16.60 27.65 -5.37
N ASP A 267 15.61 28.08 -6.17
CA ASP A 267 15.78 29.06 -7.26
C ASP A 267 15.45 30.52 -6.88
N GLU A 268 15.28 30.84 -5.60
CA GLU A 268 15.16 32.23 -5.12
C GLU A 268 16.47 32.77 -4.48
N GLY A 269 17.63 32.15 -4.73
CA GLY A 269 18.82 32.41 -3.90
C GLY A 269 20.19 32.43 -4.56
N ARG A 270 20.33 32.52 -5.89
CA ARG A 270 21.66 32.69 -6.52
C ARG A 270 21.66 33.85 -7.52
N PRO A 271 22.23 35.02 -7.17
CA PRO A 271 22.55 36.02 -8.17
C PRO A 271 23.60 35.44 -9.12
N SER A 272 23.26 35.36 -10.40
CA SER A 272 24.18 35.14 -11.50
C SER A 272 25.15 36.32 -11.60
N GLN A 273 26.28 36.26 -10.91
CA GLN A 273 27.39 37.19 -11.16
C GLN A 273 28.28 36.64 -12.28
N GLN A 274 27.85 36.87 -13.52
CA GLN A 274 28.78 37.02 -14.64
C GLN A 274 28.25 38.14 -15.56
N ALA A 275 28.71 39.36 -15.28
CA ALA A 275 28.76 40.45 -16.25
C ALA A 275 30.07 41.25 -16.02
N PRO A 276 30.66 41.82 -17.08
CA PRO A 276 32.08 42.15 -17.15
C PRO A 276 32.39 43.56 -16.60
N ARG A 277 33.53 43.72 -15.92
CA ARG A 277 34.02 45.02 -15.45
C ARG A 277 34.83 45.73 -16.55
N PRO A 278 34.56 47.00 -16.87
CA PRO A 278 35.43 47.81 -17.71
C PRO A 278 36.49 48.56 -16.87
N GLY A 279 37.72 48.59 -17.38
CA GLY A 279 38.71 49.63 -17.06
C GLY A 279 39.74 49.31 -15.98
N ALA A 280 40.88 48.73 -16.39
CA ALA A 280 42.20 49.05 -15.83
C ALA A 280 43.29 48.73 -16.87
N ALA A 281 44.12 49.72 -17.16
CA ALA A 281 45.18 49.72 -18.17
C ALA A 281 46.38 48.81 -17.79
N PRO A 282 47.28 48.48 -18.75
CA PRO A 282 48.08 47.26 -18.75
C PRO A 282 49.54 47.46 -18.30
N ARG A 283 50.20 46.37 -17.87
CA ARG A 283 51.67 46.10 -17.95
C ARG A 283 52.06 44.81 -17.19
N PRO A 284 53.19 44.17 -17.50
CA PRO A 284 53.70 43.77 -18.81
C PRO A 284 53.96 42.25 -18.89
N GLU A 285 54.16 41.77 -20.12
CA GLU A 285 54.48 40.38 -20.47
C GLU A 285 55.68 39.81 -19.70
N ARG A 286 55.51 38.59 -19.16
CA ARG A 286 56.63 37.76 -18.71
C ARG A 286 56.52 36.39 -19.35
N ARG A 287 57.28 36.28 -20.45
CA ARG A 287 57.92 35.11 -21.07
C ARG A 287 57.42 33.72 -20.68
N GLU A 288 56.99 32.99 -21.71
CA GLU A 288 56.91 31.53 -21.79
C GLU A 288 58.18 30.85 -21.25
N ALA A 289 57.98 29.88 -20.37
CA ALA A 289 58.97 28.87 -20.04
C ALA A 289 58.35 27.48 -20.24
N LYS A 290 59.05 26.65 -21.02
CA LYS A 290 58.73 25.28 -21.42
C LYS A 290 58.35 24.36 -20.25
N PRO A 291 57.56 23.29 -20.50
CA PRO A 291 57.29 22.27 -19.49
C PRO A 291 58.54 21.43 -19.21
N PRO A 292 58.84 21.11 -17.93
CA PRO A 292 59.81 20.06 -17.63
C PRO A 292 59.19 18.68 -17.86
N ALA A 293 59.95 17.85 -18.56
CA ALA A 293 59.77 16.41 -18.65
C ALA A 293 60.03 15.74 -17.28
N ASP A 294 59.54 14.51 -17.18
CA ASP A 294 59.88 13.50 -16.17
C ASP A 294 59.30 13.67 -14.77
N ALA A 295 58.12 13.07 -14.60
CA ALA A 295 57.65 12.53 -13.33
C ALA A 295 57.17 11.07 -13.52
N ARG A 296 58.06 10.19 -13.99
CA ARG A 296 57.89 8.74 -13.76
C ARG A 296 58.34 8.44 -12.34
N GLY A 297 57.37 8.39 -11.44
CA GLY A 297 57.57 7.96 -10.06
C GLY A 297 58.23 6.58 -9.97
N ALA A 298 58.94 6.37 -8.86
CA ALA A 298 59.79 5.23 -8.52
C ALA A 298 59.10 3.84 -8.49
N PHE A 299 57.89 3.72 -9.03
CA PHE A 299 57.18 2.45 -9.23
C PHE A 299 57.24 1.96 -10.70
N GLY A 300 57.46 2.87 -11.67
CA GLY A 300 57.54 2.53 -13.10
C GLY A 300 58.89 1.98 -13.55
N ALA A 301 59.97 2.24 -12.80
CA ALA A 301 61.32 1.77 -13.13
C ALA A 301 61.55 0.29 -12.74
N ALA A 302 60.90 -0.20 -11.67
CA ALA A 302 61.05 -1.59 -11.22
C ALA A 302 60.28 -2.61 -12.08
N LEU A 303 59.20 -2.20 -12.74
CA LEU A 303 58.38 -3.07 -13.60
C LEU A 303 58.98 -3.25 -15.01
N ALA A 304 59.71 -2.23 -15.51
CA ALA A 304 60.34 -2.28 -16.83
C ALA A 304 61.58 -3.20 -16.88
N ASP A 305 62.31 -3.35 -15.77
CA ASP A 305 63.46 -4.27 -15.67
C ASP A 305 63.03 -5.75 -15.51
N ALA A 306 61.81 -6.02 -15.02
CA ALA A 306 61.29 -7.37 -14.86
C ALA A 306 60.75 -7.99 -16.16
N MET A 307 60.38 -7.17 -17.17
CA MET A 307 59.86 -7.65 -18.47
C MET A 307 60.94 -7.86 -19.55
N LYS A 308 62.20 -7.47 -19.30
CA LYS A 308 63.33 -7.68 -20.24
C LYS A 308 64.17 -8.94 -19.96
N ARG A 309 63.84 -9.70 -18.92
CA ARG A 309 64.44 -11.01 -18.64
C ARG A 309 63.39 -12.11 -18.80
N ARG A 310 62.98 -12.34 -20.04
CA ARG A 310 62.35 -13.58 -20.51
C ARG A 310 62.53 -13.71 -22.01
#